data_AF-A0A813GG51-F1
#
_entry.id   AF-A0A813GG51-F1
#
_cell.length_a   1.000
_cell.length_b   1.000
_cell.length_c   1.000
_cell.angle_alpha   90.00
_cell.angle_beta   90.00
_cell.angle_gamma   90.00
#
_symmetry.space_group_name_H-M   'P 1'
#
loop_
_entity.id
_entity.type
_entity.pdbx_description
1 polymer ?
#
loop_
_entity_poly.entity_id
_entity_poly.type
_entity_poly.pdbx_seq_one_letter_code
_entity_poly.pdbx_strand_id
1 'polypeptide(L)'
;AASHFTADPLVRATTAPLTLQVRGRAQGRENWDMCGDYVLAGTHFGRPAYQKPGTAMTIRFWPPRSRWLIDRNGFQASDACVAFTDSSDAEHPGNSSSLWYVFESSRGLHLSDPYVDIIVPACLGGGDADASSLEGFEQEAPLSSLYLTQQKLLMHEQQLREQEAAAKDASFTSLDGGIRFQRGMFGA
;
A
#
# COMPACT_ATOMS: atom_id res chain seq x y z
N ALA A 1 -25.47 -24.84 -26.93
CA ALA A 1 -25.71 -24.03 -25.72
C ALA A 1 -24.38 -23.42 -25.31
N ALA A 2 -24.31 -22.11 -25.07
CA ALA A 2 -23.08 -21.46 -24.61
C ALA A 2 -22.98 -21.60 -23.08
N SER A 3 -21.88 -22.12 -22.58
CA SER A 3 -21.58 -22.21 -21.14
C SER A 3 -21.36 -20.81 -20.57
N HIS A 4 -22.10 -20.46 -19.53
CA HIS A 4 -21.97 -19.19 -18.81
C HIS A 4 -20.86 -19.30 -17.78
N PHE A 5 -19.81 -18.50 -17.93
CA PHE A 5 -18.72 -18.39 -16.96
C PHE A 5 -18.98 -17.22 -16.02
N THR A 6 -18.87 -17.43 -14.72
CA THR A 6 -18.97 -16.37 -13.70
C THR A 6 -17.62 -16.27 -12.99
N ALA A 7 -17.03 -15.07 -13.02
CA ALA A 7 -15.77 -14.83 -12.32
C ALA A 7 -15.97 -15.00 -10.81
N ASP A 8 -15.08 -15.76 -10.18
CA ASP A 8 -15.07 -15.91 -8.72
C ASP A 8 -14.35 -14.70 -8.09
N PRO A 9 -15.04 -13.86 -7.30
CA PRO A 9 -14.42 -12.69 -6.66
C PRO A 9 -13.35 -13.05 -5.62
N LEU A 10 -13.26 -14.32 -5.20
CA LEU A 10 -12.25 -14.82 -4.27
C LEU A 10 -10.96 -15.26 -4.97
N VAL A 11 -11.01 -15.50 -6.28
CA VAL A 11 -9.84 -15.89 -7.06
C VAL A 11 -9.14 -14.64 -7.58
N ARG A 12 -7.88 -14.46 -7.17
CA ARG A 12 -7.00 -13.43 -7.71
C ARG A 12 -5.73 -14.08 -8.26
N ALA A 13 -5.33 -13.64 -9.44
CA ALA A 13 -4.03 -13.94 -10.02
C ALA A 13 -3.14 -12.68 -9.94
N THR A 14 -1.85 -12.87 -9.74
CA THR A 14 -0.85 -11.81 -9.77
C THR A 14 0.43 -12.33 -10.40
N THR A 15 1.17 -11.46 -11.06
CA THR A 15 2.52 -11.78 -11.56
C THR A 15 3.60 -11.44 -10.53
N ALA A 16 3.18 -10.92 -9.37
CA ALA A 16 4.08 -10.48 -8.33
C ALA A 16 4.91 -11.65 -7.77
N PRO A 17 6.20 -11.44 -7.47
CA PRO A 17 7.05 -12.47 -6.90
C PRO A 17 6.54 -12.99 -5.57
N LEU A 18 6.84 -14.25 -5.25
CA LEU A 18 6.52 -14.85 -3.94
C LEU A 18 7.36 -14.27 -2.80
N THR A 19 8.60 -13.88 -3.11
CA THR A 19 9.55 -13.36 -2.12
C THR A 19 10.19 -12.09 -2.66
N LEU A 20 10.43 -11.15 -1.76
CA LEU A 20 11.21 -9.95 -1.99
C LEU A 20 12.30 -9.86 -0.93
N GLN A 21 13.42 -9.22 -1.25
CA GLN A 21 14.46 -8.93 -0.27
C GLN A 21 14.75 -7.43 -0.24
N VAL A 22 14.58 -6.83 0.95
CA VAL A 22 14.93 -5.44 1.22
C VAL A 22 16.37 -5.40 1.72
N ARG A 23 17.23 -4.61 1.08
CA ARG A 23 18.67 -4.53 1.43
C ARG A 23 19.18 -3.09 1.43
N GLY A 24 20.43 -2.92 1.84
CA GLY A 24 21.18 -1.67 1.65
C GLY A 24 21.30 -0.74 2.85
N ARG A 25 20.49 -0.96 3.90
CA ARG A 25 20.63 -0.22 5.15
C ARG A 25 21.68 -0.89 6.05
N ALA A 26 22.70 -0.14 6.46
CA ALA A 26 23.77 -0.67 7.31
C ALA A 26 23.27 -1.01 8.72
N GLN A 27 23.76 -2.12 9.28
CA GLN A 27 23.42 -2.55 10.64
C GLN A 27 23.78 -1.46 11.67
N GLY A 28 22.87 -1.20 12.61
CA GLY A 28 23.02 -0.18 13.65
C GLY A 28 22.60 1.23 13.23
N ARG A 29 22.32 1.50 11.95
CA ARG A 29 21.64 2.75 11.54
C ARG A 29 20.16 2.68 11.89
N GLU A 30 19.51 3.83 12.03
CA GLU A 30 18.07 3.84 12.26
C GLU A 30 17.32 3.06 11.18
N ASN A 31 16.35 2.26 11.62
CA ASN A 31 15.47 1.46 10.77
C ASN A 31 16.21 0.38 9.95
N TRP A 32 17.42 -0.02 10.36
CA TRP A 32 18.16 -1.14 9.74
C TRP A 32 17.40 -2.48 9.83
N ASP A 33 16.53 -2.62 10.83
CA ASP A 33 15.65 -3.78 11.02
C ASP A 33 14.66 -4.00 9.87
N MET A 34 14.49 -3.00 8.98
CA MET A 34 13.64 -3.13 7.80
C MET A 34 14.21 -4.03 6.71
N CYS A 35 15.52 -4.24 6.70
CA CYS A 35 16.18 -5.14 5.75
C CYS A 35 15.90 -6.61 6.07
N GLY A 36 15.86 -7.45 5.04
CA GLY A 36 15.60 -8.89 5.13
C GLY A 36 14.59 -9.36 4.08
N ASP A 37 14.18 -10.62 4.23
CA ASP A 37 13.27 -11.27 3.30
C ASP A 37 11.81 -11.03 3.70
N TYR A 38 10.97 -10.83 2.69
CA TYR A 38 9.54 -10.64 2.82
C TYR A 38 8.83 -11.62 1.90
N VAL A 39 7.81 -12.29 2.44
CA VAL A 39 7.03 -13.30 1.73
C VAL A 39 5.66 -12.72 1.38
N LEU A 40 5.14 -13.07 0.20
CA LEU A 40 3.81 -12.69 -0.24
C LEU A 40 2.76 -13.20 0.75
N ALA A 41 2.07 -12.28 1.40
CA ALA A 41 1.06 -12.56 2.43
C ALA A 41 -0.38 -12.42 1.91
N GLY A 42 -0.55 -11.92 0.68
CA GLY A 42 -1.84 -11.73 0.05
C GLY A 42 -1.91 -10.42 -0.72
N THR A 43 -3.05 -9.74 -0.62
CA THR A 43 -3.28 -8.45 -1.28
C THR A 43 -3.78 -7.39 -0.30
N HIS A 44 -3.25 -6.17 -0.39
CA HIS A 44 -3.73 -4.99 0.34
C HIS A 44 -4.07 -3.89 -0.67
N PHE A 45 -5.25 -3.27 -0.55
CA PHE A 45 -5.72 -2.27 -1.53
C PHE A 45 -5.64 -2.76 -2.98
N GLY A 46 -5.92 -4.05 -3.19
CA GLY A 46 -5.92 -4.66 -4.52
C GLY A 46 -4.52 -4.87 -5.12
N ARG A 47 -3.45 -4.58 -4.37
CA ARG A 47 -2.06 -4.81 -4.76
C ARG A 47 -1.42 -5.93 -3.92
N PRO A 48 -0.41 -6.64 -4.43
CA PRO A 48 0.37 -7.60 -3.65
C PRO A 48 0.87 -7.00 -2.35
N ALA A 49 0.81 -7.76 -1.27
CA ALA A 49 1.26 -7.35 0.06
C ALA A 49 2.20 -8.40 0.63
N TYR A 50 3.28 -7.94 1.26
CA TYR A 50 4.36 -8.79 1.73
C TYR A 50 4.58 -8.62 3.22
N GLN A 51 5.01 -9.67 3.91
CA GLN A 51 5.32 -9.65 5.32
C GLN A 51 6.69 -10.27 5.59
N LYS A 52 7.45 -9.65 6.48
CA LYS A 52 8.72 -10.20 6.96
C LYS A 52 8.45 -11.26 8.04
N PRO A 53 8.88 -12.52 7.84
CA PRO A 53 8.59 -13.62 8.76
C PRO A 53 8.99 -13.31 10.22
N GLY A 54 8.14 -13.73 11.16
CA GLY A 54 8.37 -13.53 12.60
C GLY A 54 8.21 -12.09 13.09
N THR A 55 7.76 -11.16 12.25
CA THR A 55 7.58 -9.75 12.60
C THR A 55 6.25 -9.21 12.09
N ALA A 56 5.81 -8.06 12.62
CA ALA A 56 4.69 -7.30 12.07
C ALA A 56 5.09 -6.43 10.87
N MET A 57 6.32 -6.53 10.38
CA MET A 57 6.79 -5.63 9.33
C MET A 57 6.28 -6.05 7.96
N THR A 58 5.77 -5.10 7.19
CA THR A 58 5.09 -5.38 5.93
C THR A 58 5.48 -4.41 4.82
N ILE A 59 5.36 -4.85 3.58
CA ILE A 59 5.40 -4.00 2.39
C ILE A 59 4.01 -3.95 1.79
N ARG A 60 3.47 -2.75 1.62
CA ARG A 60 2.09 -2.54 1.16
C ARG A 60 1.95 -1.31 0.27
N PHE A 61 0.98 -1.33 -0.62
CA PHE A 61 0.62 -0.15 -1.42
C PHE A 61 -0.28 0.80 -0.62
N TRP A 62 -0.10 2.10 -0.84
CA TRP A 62 -0.91 3.17 -0.26
C TRP A 62 -1.56 4.02 -1.36
N PRO A 63 -2.84 3.76 -1.70
CA PRO A 63 -3.51 4.40 -2.83
C PRO A 63 -3.57 5.93 -2.81
N PRO A 64 -3.82 6.62 -1.68
CA PRO A 64 -4.00 8.08 -1.69
C PRO A 64 -2.81 8.88 -2.23
N ARG A 65 -1.60 8.29 -2.25
CA ARG A 65 -0.41 8.89 -2.87
C ARG A 65 0.26 7.98 -3.90
N SER A 66 -0.40 6.88 -4.28
CA SER A 66 0.12 5.89 -5.21
C SER A 66 1.57 5.47 -4.90
N ARG A 67 1.85 5.10 -3.65
CA ARG A 67 3.21 4.80 -3.19
C ARG A 67 3.30 3.46 -2.47
N TRP A 68 4.47 2.84 -2.52
CA TRP A 68 4.78 1.63 -1.75
C TRP A 68 5.36 2.03 -0.41
N LEU A 69 4.93 1.36 0.66
CA LEU A 69 5.34 1.62 2.04
C LEU A 69 5.96 0.37 2.65
N ILE A 70 6.99 0.56 3.49
CA ILE A 70 7.43 -0.41 4.49
C ILE A 70 6.90 0.04 5.84
N ASP A 71 6.05 -0.76 6.47
CA ASP A 71 5.36 -0.45 7.71
C ASP A 71 5.75 -1.43 8.81
N ARG A 72 6.04 -0.91 10.01
CA ARG A 72 6.39 -1.72 11.19
C ARG A 72 5.16 -2.27 11.92
N ASN A 73 3.99 -1.67 11.71
CA ASN A 73 2.75 -1.97 12.43
C ASN A 73 1.80 -2.86 11.61
N GLY A 74 2.33 -3.62 10.66
CA GLY A 74 1.56 -4.51 9.80
C GLY A 74 0.79 -3.77 8.72
N PHE A 75 -0.28 -4.40 8.28
CA PHE A 75 -1.11 -3.91 7.21
C PHE A 75 -2.12 -2.85 7.69
N GLN A 76 -1.61 -1.65 7.93
CA GLN A 76 -2.42 -0.50 8.31
C GLN A 76 -2.94 0.22 7.06
N ALA A 77 -3.94 1.06 7.26
CA ALA A 77 -4.37 2.02 6.25
C ALA A 77 -4.05 3.46 6.64
N SER A 78 -3.01 3.66 7.45
CA SER A 78 -2.42 4.97 7.65
C SER A 78 -1.29 5.19 6.66
N ASP A 79 -0.78 6.41 6.59
CA ASP A 79 0.41 6.76 5.84
C ASP A 79 1.70 6.70 6.68
N ALA A 80 1.57 6.34 7.96
CA ALA A 80 2.68 6.12 8.88
C ALA A 80 3.49 4.91 8.41
N CYS A 81 4.78 5.11 8.17
CA CYS A 81 5.66 4.09 7.63
C CYS A 81 7.12 4.38 7.97
N VAL A 82 7.92 3.33 7.95
CA VAL A 82 9.37 3.39 8.16
C VAL A 82 10.08 3.85 6.89
N ALA A 83 9.61 3.41 5.73
CA ALA A 83 10.12 3.84 4.44
C ALA A 83 9.03 3.88 3.38
N PHE A 84 9.24 4.67 2.32
CA PHE A 84 8.35 4.69 1.16
C PHE A 84 9.09 4.90 -0.15
N THR A 85 8.43 4.58 -1.26
CA THR A 85 8.85 4.99 -2.60
C THR A 85 7.66 5.39 -3.46
N ASP A 86 7.82 6.46 -4.24
CA ASP A 86 6.82 6.95 -5.18
C ASP A 86 6.95 6.17 -6.50
N SER A 87 6.35 4.98 -6.52
CA SER A 87 6.26 4.16 -7.73
C SER A 87 4.80 3.77 -7.97
N SER A 88 4.07 4.67 -8.64
CA SER A 88 2.61 4.56 -8.83
C SER A 88 2.19 3.41 -9.73
N ASP A 89 3.04 3.08 -10.71
CA ASP A 89 2.65 2.24 -11.83
C ASP A 89 3.15 0.79 -11.71
N ALA A 90 4.07 0.52 -10.78
CA ALA A 90 4.61 -0.81 -10.56
C ALA A 90 3.54 -1.75 -9.93
N GLU A 91 3.41 -2.97 -10.48
CA GLU A 91 2.53 -4.00 -9.89
C GLU A 91 3.00 -4.44 -8.50
N HIS A 92 4.32 -4.45 -8.30
CA HIS A 92 4.97 -4.83 -7.05
C HIS A 92 6.22 -3.96 -6.83
N PRO A 93 6.70 -3.81 -5.58
CA PRO A 93 7.74 -2.84 -5.24
C PRO A 93 9.14 -3.28 -5.73
N GLY A 94 9.35 -4.57 -6.03
CA GLY A 94 10.60 -5.07 -6.61
C GLY A 94 10.84 -4.70 -8.08
N ASN A 95 9.88 -4.07 -8.77
CA ASN A 95 10.04 -3.58 -10.15
C ASN A 95 10.19 -2.04 -10.21
N SER A 96 10.27 -1.36 -9.07
CA SER A 96 10.48 0.08 -9.06
C SER A 96 11.98 0.39 -9.10
N SER A 97 12.43 1.06 -10.15
CA SER A 97 13.74 1.76 -10.14
C SER A 97 13.69 3.06 -9.30
N SER A 98 12.61 3.28 -8.55
CA SER A 98 12.36 4.47 -7.75
C SER A 98 13.23 4.49 -6.50
N LEU A 99 13.59 5.71 -6.09
CA LEU A 99 14.37 5.96 -4.88
C LEU A 99 13.52 5.69 -3.63
N TRP A 100 14.11 5.05 -2.63
CA TRP A 100 13.48 4.86 -1.33
C TRP A 100 13.78 6.03 -0.39
N TYR A 101 12.78 6.41 0.40
CA TYR A 101 12.88 7.42 1.44
C TYR A 101 12.64 6.76 2.79
N VAL A 102 13.59 6.87 3.71
CA VAL A 102 13.57 6.23 5.04
C VAL A 102 13.39 7.29 6.10
N PHE A 103 12.48 7.06 7.04
CA PHE A 103 12.28 7.96 8.18
C PHE A 103 13.53 7.95 9.06
N GLU A 104 13.96 9.14 9.49
CA GLU A 104 15.03 9.32 10.47
C GLU A 104 14.45 10.11 11.65
N SER A 105 14.13 9.43 12.73
CA SER A 105 13.57 9.98 13.97
C SER A 105 14.41 11.12 14.54
N SER A 106 15.75 11.04 14.39
CA SER A 106 16.68 12.11 14.79
C SER A 106 16.43 13.44 14.09
N ARG A 107 15.82 13.41 12.89
CA ARG A 107 15.46 14.59 12.09
C ARG A 107 13.95 14.80 11.96
N GLY A 108 13.14 13.81 12.34
CA GLY A 108 11.69 13.85 12.23
C GLY A 108 11.17 13.89 10.79
N LEU A 109 11.90 13.34 9.81
CA LEU A 109 11.51 13.36 8.40
C LEU A 109 12.08 12.18 7.60
N HIS A 110 11.46 11.88 6.46
CA HIS A 110 11.96 10.88 5.52
C HIS A 110 13.05 11.46 4.61
N LEU A 111 14.22 10.82 4.60
CA LEU A 111 15.35 11.17 3.74
C LEU A 111 15.51 10.12 2.64
N SER A 112 15.95 10.55 1.46
CA SER A 112 16.35 9.61 0.42
C SER A 112 17.52 8.74 0.90
N ASP A 113 17.40 7.43 0.66
CA ASP A 113 18.45 6.47 0.91
C ASP A 113 18.78 5.71 -0.39
N PRO A 114 19.83 6.11 -1.12
CA PRO A 114 20.18 5.50 -2.40
C PRO A 114 20.70 4.07 -2.27
N TYR A 115 21.01 3.61 -1.05
CA TYR A 115 21.45 2.24 -0.84
C TYR A 115 20.28 1.29 -0.66
N VAL A 116 19.12 1.78 -0.22
CA VAL A 116 17.94 0.96 0.00
C VAL A 116 17.33 0.54 -1.33
N ASP A 117 17.22 -0.77 -1.49
CA ASP A 117 16.78 -1.42 -2.72
C ASP A 117 15.94 -2.65 -2.38
N ILE A 118 14.99 -2.97 -3.26
CA ILE A 118 14.17 -4.18 -3.16
C ILE A 118 14.45 -5.04 -4.37
N ILE A 119 15.05 -6.20 -4.13
CA ILE A 119 15.32 -7.17 -5.18
C ILE A 119 14.32 -8.31 -5.14
N VAL A 120 14.04 -8.83 -6.33
CA VAL A 120 13.38 -10.13 -6.50
C VAL A 120 14.47 -11.19 -6.52
N PRO A 121 14.58 -12.06 -5.50
CA PRO A 121 15.52 -13.17 -5.55
C PRO A 121 15.24 -13.99 -6.80
N ALA A 122 16.28 -14.34 -7.56
CA ALA A 122 16.11 -15.30 -8.64
C ALA A 122 15.46 -16.54 -8.05
N CYS A 123 14.38 -17.02 -8.67
CA CYS A 123 13.79 -18.31 -8.31
C CYS A 123 14.96 -19.29 -8.29
N LEU A 124 15.36 -19.76 -7.10
CA LEU A 124 16.42 -20.73 -6.97
C LEU A 124 15.90 -21.97 -7.71
N GLY A 125 16.27 -22.10 -8.98
CA GLY A 125 15.89 -23.23 -9.81
C GLY A 125 16.25 -24.45 -9.02
N GLY A 126 15.23 -25.25 -8.66
CA GLY A 126 15.30 -26.25 -7.61
C GLY A 126 16.48 -27.19 -7.79
N GLY A 127 17.61 -26.85 -7.18
CA GLY A 127 18.67 -27.80 -6.91
C GLY A 127 18.20 -28.61 -5.72
N ASP A 128 17.45 -29.69 -6.00
CA ASP A 128 17.14 -30.81 -5.12
C ASP A 128 17.04 -30.45 -3.64
N ALA A 129 16.25 -29.42 -3.32
CA ALA A 129 15.94 -29.08 -1.94
C ALA A 129 15.04 -30.19 -1.42
N ASP A 130 15.66 -31.11 -0.71
CA ASP A 130 15.08 -32.25 -0.01
C ASP A 130 13.76 -31.82 0.65
N ALA A 131 12.64 -32.24 0.04
CA ALA A 131 11.28 -31.81 0.39
C ALA A 131 10.81 -32.33 1.76
N SER A 132 11.71 -32.87 2.56
CA SER A 132 11.46 -33.59 3.81
C SER A 132 11.44 -32.71 5.06
N SER A 133 11.59 -31.37 4.95
CA SER A 133 11.67 -30.46 6.12
C SER A 133 10.59 -29.38 6.23
N LEU A 134 9.46 -29.52 5.54
CA LEU A 134 8.31 -28.58 5.65
C LEU A 134 7.17 -29.09 6.54
N GLU A 135 7.40 -30.10 7.39
CA GLU A 135 6.40 -30.51 8.39
C GLU A 135 6.54 -29.66 9.65
N GLY A 136 5.69 -28.64 9.77
CA GLY A 136 5.64 -27.82 11.00
C GLY A 136 5.03 -26.42 10.86
N PHE A 137 4.49 -26.04 9.70
CA PHE A 137 3.69 -24.81 9.60
C PHE A 137 2.33 -25.06 10.26
N GLU A 138 2.24 -24.81 11.56
CA GLU A 138 0.95 -24.66 12.24
C GLU A 138 0.17 -23.59 11.50
N GLN A 139 -0.97 -24.01 10.96
CA GLN A 139 -1.90 -23.20 10.19
C GLN A 139 -2.56 -22.20 11.14
N GLU A 140 -1.91 -21.05 11.36
CA GLU A 140 -2.56 -19.92 12.04
C GLU A 140 -3.85 -19.57 11.30
N ALA A 141 -4.91 -19.34 12.07
CA ALA A 141 -6.27 -19.05 11.62
C ALA A 141 -6.29 -17.93 10.55
N PRO A 142 -7.31 -17.90 9.67
CA PRO A 142 -7.32 -17.03 8.49
C PRO A 142 -7.49 -15.56 8.90
N LEU A 143 -6.36 -14.90 9.19
CA LEU A 143 -6.25 -13.44 9.34
C LEU A 143 -6.79 -12.70 8.11
N SER A 144 -6.94 -13.37 6.97
CA SER A 144 -7.48 -12.84 5.72
C SER A 144 -8.95 -12.37 5.82
N SER A 145 -9.80 -12.98 6.65
CA SER A 145 -11.22 -12.62 6.73
C SER A 145 -11.46 -11.32 7.51
N LEU A 146 -10.80 -11.17 8.66
CA LEU A 146 -10.82 -9.93 9.45
C LEU A 146 -10.22 -8.78 8.65
N TYR A 147 -9.16 -9.06 7.93
CA TYR A 147 -8.47 -8.08 7.10
C TYR A 147 -9.34 -7.54 5.95
N LEU A 148 -10.06 -8.42 5.24
CA LEU A 148 -10.95 -8.00 4.16
C LEU A 148 -12.10 -7.11 4.69
N THR A 149 -12.57 -7.39 5.91
CA THR A 149 -13.64 -6.62 6.57
C THR A 149 -13.12 -5.24 6.98
N GLN A 150 -11.93 -5.18 7.56
CA GLN A 150 -11.28 -3.92 7.93
C GLN A 150 -11.02 -3.04 6.71
N GLN A 151 -10.55 -3.64 5.61
CA GLN A 151 -10.28 -2.91 4.38
C GLN A 151 -11.56 -2.32 3.75
N LYS A 152 -12.68 -3.07 3.79
CA LYS A 152 -13.99 -2.57 3.33
C LYS A 152 -14.48 -1.38 4.15
N LEU A 153 -14.37 -1.45 5.48
CA LEU A 153 -14.74 -0.34 6.37
C LEU A 153 -13.92 0.92 6.06
N LEU A 154 -12.63 0.76 5.79
CA LEU A 154 -11.75 1.89 5.57
C LEU A 154 -11.98 2.59 4.22
N MET A 155 -12.26 1.80 3.17
CA MET A 155 -12.69 2.35 1.88
C MET A 155 -14.03 3.10 2.03
N HIS A 156 -14.95 2.58 2.86
CA HIS A 156 -16.22 3.23 3.13
C HIS A 156 -16.05 4.56 3.90
N GLU A 157 -15.20 4.60 4.92
CA GLU A 157 -14.89 5.84 5.65
C GLU A 157 -14.23 6.90 4.76
N GLN A 158 -13.34 6.49 3.85
CA GLN A 158 -12.72 7.42 2.91
C GLN A 158 -13.76 8.01 1.94
N GLN A 159 -14.66 7.18 1.41
CA GLN A 159 -15.78 7.66 0.59
C GLN A 159 -16.68 8.65 1.33
N LEU A 160 -16.95 8.42 2.62
CA LEU A 160 -17.70 9.36 3.46
C LEU A 160 -16.99 10.71 3.58
N ARG A 161 -15.68 10.73 3.83
CA ARG A 161 -14.91 11.98 3.91
C ARG A 161 -14.88 12.75 2.59
N GLU A 162 -14.77 12.05 1.47
CA GLU A 162 -14.81 12.66 0.13
C GLU A 162 -16.20 13.25 -0.17
N GLN A 163 -17.28 12.56 0.20
CA GLN A 163 -18.65 13.08 0.07
C GLN A 163 -18.89 14.31 0.95
N GLU A 164 -18.39 14.31 2.19
CA GLU A 164 -18.50 15.47 3.08
C GLU A 164 -17.70 16.68 2.57
N ALA A 165 -16.51 16.46 2.01
CA ALA A 165 -15.71 17.53 1.40
C ALA A 165 -16.44 18.13 0.19
N ALA A 166 -16.97 17.29 -0.70
CA ALA A 166 -17.73 17.72 -1.87
C ALA A 166 -19.02 18.48 -1.49
N ALA A 167 -19.72 18.05 -0.43
CA ALA A 167 -20.92 18.73 0.05
C ALA A 167 -20.61 20.14 0.60
N LYS A 168 -19.46 20.32 1.26
CA LYS A 168 -19.02 21.63 1.76
C LYS A 168 -18.72 22.60 0.62
N ASP A 169 -18.06 22.16 -0.44
CA ASP A 169 -17.78 23.00 -1.62
C ASP A 169 -19.05 23.40 -2.38
N ALA A 170 -20.04 22.50 -2.46
CA ALA A 170 -21.33 22.81 -3.08
C ALA A 170 -22.14 23.86 -2.29
N SER A 171 -22.02 23.88 -0.97
CA SER A 171 -22.73 24.86 -0.13
C SER A 171 -22.18 26.29 -0.29
N PHE A 172 -20.90 26.44 -0.62
CA PHE A 172 -20.25 27.75 -0.77
C PHE A 172 -20.61 28.45 -2.09
N THR A 173 -20.86 27.68 -3.16
CA THR A 173 -21.20 28.24 -4.49
C THR A 173 -22.65 28.73 -4.61
N SER A 174 -23.52 28.43 -3.63
CA SER A 174 -24.94 28.80 -3.67
C SER A 174 -25.25 30.22 -3.15
N LEU A 175 -24.29 30.94 -2.56
CA LEU A 175 -24.55 32.24 -1.91
C LEU A 175 -24.31 33.49 -2.79
N ASP A 176 -23.74 33.37 -3.99
CA ASP A 176 -23.49 34.52 -4.89
C ASP A 176 -24.65 34.85 -5.85
N GLY A 177 -25.76 34.12 -5.78
CA GLY A 177 -26.91 34.29 -6.66
C GLY A 177 -27.92 35.35 -6.21
N GLY A 178 -27.52 36.55 -5.76
CA GLY A 178 -28.49 37.41 -5.07
C GLY A 178 -28.25 38.90 -4.88
N ILE A 179 -27.43 39.61 -5.68
CA ILE A 179 -27.50 41.10 -5.71
C ILE A 179 -27.54 41.60 -7.15
N ARG A 180 -28.74 41.59 -7.72
CA ARG A 180 -29.05 42.23 -9.01
C ARG A 180 -29.24 43.73 -8.74
N PHE A 181 -28.18 44.52 -8.85
CA PHE A 181 -28.29 45.99 -8.83
C PHE A 181 -29.15 46.45 -10.02
N GLN A 182 -30.39 46.86 -9.75
CA GLN A 182 -31.21 47.61 -10.70
C GLN A 182 -30.54 48.97 -10.92
N ARG A 183 -29.84 49.10 -12.04
CA ARG A 183 -29.29 50.38 -12.50
C ARG A 183 -30.46 51.24 -12.97
N GLY A 184 -30.86 52.18 -12.11
CA GLY A 184 -31.90 53.16 -12.40
C GLY A 184 -31.54 54.00 -13.62
N MET A 185 -32.49 54.08 -14.55
CA MET A 185 -32.54 55.11 -15.57
C MET A 185 -32.86 56.45 -14.89
N PHE A 186 -31.96 57.41 -14.95
CA PHE A 186 -32.29 58.83 -14.85
C PHE A 186 -31.81 59.51 -16.12
N GLY A 187 -32.77 60.10 -16.84
CA GLY A 187 -32.54 60.86 -18.05
C GLY A 187 -32.17 62.32 -17.77
N ALA A 188 -31.69 62.96 -18.83
CA ALA A 188 -31.90 64.37 -19.17
C ALA A 188 -31.76 64.48 -20.69
#